data_AF-A0A932WWL8-F1
#
_entry.id   AF-A0A932WWL8-F1
#
_cell.length_a   1.000
_cell.length_b   1.000
_cell.length_c   1.000
_cell.angle_alpha   90.00
_cell.angle_beta   90.00
_cell.angle_gamma   90.00
#
_symmetry.space_group_name_H-M   'P 1'
#
loop_
_entity.id
_entity.type
_entity.pdbx_description
1 polymer ?
#
loop_
_entity_poly.entity_id
_entity_poly.type
_entity_poly.pdbx_seq_one_letter_code
_entity_poly.pdbx_strand_id
1 'polypeptide(L)'
;MTLPLWRKVQRRTFTNLEALSDFLELSPDLREKLLSTPRFPLNLPYRLAEKIEKNCLEDPIFRQFVPTQEEMVKRKDLLSDPVDDKKFRKTKKILHKYAGRALVLVTSACAMHCRFCFRQ
;
A
#
# COMPACT_ATOMS: atom_id res chain seq x y z
N MET A 1 -16.89 -3.27 26.86
CA MET A 1 -15.80 -4.18 26.46
C MET A 1 -14.70 -3.38 25.76
N THR A 2 -13.47 -3.43 26.26
CA THR A 2 -12.30 -2.77 25.66
C THR A 2 -11.87 -3.47 24.38
N LEU A 3 -11.53 -2.70 23.34
CA LEU A 3 -11.05 -3.27 22.07
C LEU A 3 -9.71 -4.00 22.26
N PRO A 4 -9.51 -5.17 21.63
CA PRO A 4 -8.21 -5.84 21.63
C PRO A 4 -7.15 -4.97 20.96
N LEU A 5 -5.90 -5.09 21.42
CA LEU A 5 -4.79 -4.22 21.01
C LEU A 5 -4.60 -4.16 19.50
N TRP A 6 -4.69 -5.29 18.79
CA TRP A 6 -4.53 -5.32 17.34
C TRP A 6 -5.58 -4.49 16.59
N ARG A 7 -6.83 -4.46 17.09
CA ARG A 7 -7.89 -3.61 16.51
C ARG A 7 -7.64 -2.13 16.79
N LYS A 8 -7.02 -1.80 17.93
CA LYS A 8 -6.62 -0.41 18.22
C LYS A 8 -5.50 0.04 17.29
N VAL A 9 -4.50 -0.80 17.06
CA VAL A 9 -3.40 -0.54 16.11
C VAL A 9 -3.94 -0.35 14.70
N GLN A 10 -4.86 -1.22 14.25
CA GLN A 10 -5.43 -1.14 12.91
C GLN A 10 -6.33 0.10 12.70
N ARG A 11 -6.87 0.68 13.77
CA ARG A 11 -7.68 1.92 13.70
C ARG A 11 -6.84 3.19 13.60
N ARG A 12 -5.57 3.14 13.99
CA ARG A 12 -4.69 4.31 13.99
C ARG A 12 -3.78 4.25 12.75
N THR A 13 -4.34 4.65 11.62
CA THR A 13 -3.68 4.63 10.31
C THR A 13 -3.70 6.01 9.67
N PHE A 14 -2.64 6.36 8.97
CA PHE A 14 -2.61 7.48 8.04
C PHE A 14 -3.27 7.04 6.74
N THR A 15 -4.34 7.73 6.36
CA THR A 15 -5.04 7.59 5.08
C THR A 15 -5.03 8.90 4.27
N ASN A 16 -4.51 9.98 4.87
CA ASN A 16 -4.31 11.28 4.25
C ASN A 16 -2.81 11.60 4.19
N LEU A 17 -2.33 12.00 3.01
CA LEU A 17 -0.94 12.40 2.79
C LEU A 17 -0.56 13.67 3.53
N GLU A 18 -1.47 14.62 3.68
CA GLU A 18 -1.18 15.88 4.37
C GLU A 18 -0.84 15.63 5.86
N ALA A 19 -1.71 14.89 6.55
CA ALA A 19 -1.49 14.48 7.94
C ALA A 19 -0.21 13.64 8.10
N LEU A 20 0.12 12.77 7.13
CA LEU A 20 1.38 12.03 7.15
C LEU A 20 2.59 12.95 6.91
N SER A 21 2.48 13.90 5.99
CA SER A 21 3.56 14.83 5.64
C SER A 21 3.90 15.75 6.80
N ASP A 22 2.88 16.24 7.51
CA ASP A 22 3.06 17.00 8.75
C ASP A 22 3.70 16.14 9.83
N PHE A 23 3.22 14.91 10.01
CA PHE A 23 3.80 13.98 10.98
C PHE A 23 5.26 13.65 10.68
N LEU A 24 5.65 13.52 9.41
CA LEU A 24 7.01 13.23 8.97
C LEU A 24 7.88 14.48 8.81
N GLU A 25 7.35 15.66 9.12
CA GLU A 25 8.05 16.95 9.00
C GLU A 25 8.65 17.16 7.60
N LEU A 26 7.91 16.75 6.56
CA LEU A 26 8.37 16.88 5.18
C LEU A 26 8.43 18.35 4.78
N SER A 27 9.58 18.76 4.29
CA SER A 27 9.81 20.04 3.65
C SER A 27 8.95 20.20 2.37
N PRO A 28 8.63 21.44 1.95
CA PRO A 28 7.78 21.70 0.80
C PRO A 28 8.25 21.00 -0.49
N ASP A 29 9.56 20.98 -0.74
CA ASP A 29 10.18 20.34 -1.90
C ASP A 29 10.00 18.81 -1.90
N LEU A 30 9.97 18.17 -0.73
CA LEU A 30 9.67 16.74 -0.64
C LEU A 30 8.17 16.46 -0.78
N ARG A 31 7.31 17.35 -0.28
CA ARG A 31 5.85 17.23 -0.44
C ARG A 31 5.43 17.26 -1.91
N GLU A 32 6.11 18.07 -2.73
CA GLU A 32 5.86 18.14 -4.18
C GLU A 32 6.11 16.80 -4.89
N LYS A 33 7.02 15.96 -4.36
CA LYS A 33 7.32 14.63 -4.92
C LYS A 33 6.28 13.57 -4.58
N LEU A 34 5.32 13.86 -3.70
CA LEU A 34 4.25 12.94 -3.33
C LEU A 34 3.15 12.93 -4.39
N LEU A 35 2.51 11.77 -4.55
CA LEU A 35 1.37 11.64 -5.44
C LEU A 35 0.08 11.94 -4.67
N SER A 36 -0.45 13.15 -4.81
CA SER A 36 -1.62 13.64 -4.05
C SER A 36 -2.91 12.83 -4.27
N THR A 37 -3.11 12.30 -5.48
CA THR A 37 -4.32 11.54 -5.87
C THR A 37 -3.96 10.14 -6.39
N PRO A 38 -3.44 9.26 -5.53
CA PRO A 38 -3.00 7.93 -5.95
C PRO A 38 -4.21 7.02 -6.21
N ARG A 39 -4.17 6.23 -7.31
CA ARG A 39 -5.21 5.23 -7.61
C ARG A 39 -5.33 4.16 -6.52
N PHE A 40 -4.20 3.73 -5.95
CA PHE A 40 -4.15 2.84 -4.80
C PHE A 40 -3.90 3.69 -3.55
N PRO A 41 -4.89 3.87 -2.66
CA PRO A 41 -4.86 4.90 -1.63
C PRO A 41 -3.79 4.62 -0.56
N LEU A 42 -3.34 5.66 0.13
CA LEU A 42 -2.49 5.54 1.31
C LEU A 42 -3.25 4.79 2.43
N ASN A 43 -2.58 3.83 3.05
CA ASN A 43 -3.01 3.23 4.31
C ASN A 43 -1.76 2.77 5.06
N LEU A 44 -1.30 3.56 6.02
CA LEU A 44 -0.06 3.33 6.75
C LEU A 44 -0.33 3.36 8.27
N PRO A 45 -0.19 2.24 8.99
CA PRO A 45 -0.30 2.22 10.44
C PRO A 45 0.66 3.20 11.11
N TYR A 46 0.16 3.92 12.12
CA TYR A 46 0.94 4.91 12.86
C TYR A 46 2.26 4.34 13.40
N ARG A 47 2.23 3.10 13.92
CA ARG A 47 3.41 2.42 14.46
C ARG A 47 4.52 2.17 13.43
N LEU A 48 4.16 2.03 12.15
CA LEU A 48 5.13 1.94 11.06
C LEU A 48 5.65 3.33 10.70
N ALA A 49 4.78 4.34 10.64
CA ALA A 49 5.19 5.72 10.39
C ALA A 49 6.15 6.25 11.46
N GLU A 50 6.03 5.84 12.74
CA GLU A 50 6.97 6.18 13.81
C GLU A 50 8.41 5.71 13.54
N LYS A 51 8.59 4.73 12.65
CA LYS A 51 9.90 4.18 12.30
C LYS A 51 10.52 4.84 11.07
N ILE A 52 9.77 5.71 10.40
CA ILE A 52 10.24 6.43 9.22
C ILE A 52 11.10 7.60 9.68
N GLU A 53 12.30 7.72 9.12
CA GLU A 53 13.15 8.89 9.28
C GLU A 53 12.43 10.17 8.80
N LYS A 54 12.44 11.22 9.64
CA LYS A 54 11.79 12.49 9.31
C LYS A 54 12.46 13.16 8.12
N ASN A 55 11.67 13.85 7.31
CA ASN A 55 12.15 14.61 6.16
C ASN A 55 13.06 13.80 5.19
N CYS A 56 12.83 12.48 5.06
CA CYS A 56 13.65 11.56 4.26
C CYS A 56 12.77 10.66 3.38
N LEU A 57 12.81 10.84 2.05
CA LEU A 57 12.07 9.98 1.10
C LEU A 57 12.77 8.65 0.82
N GLU A 58 14.07 8.54 1.10
CA GLU A 58 14.86 7.33 0.88
C GLU A 58 14.72 6.31 2.01
N ASP A 59 14.03 6.66 3.09
CA ASP A 59 13.72 5.73 4.16
C ASP A 59 13.03 4.47 3.59
N PRO A 60 13.52 3.26 3.94
CA PRO A 60 13.04 2.03 3.33
C PRO A 60 11.58 1.72 3.67
N ILE A 61 11.07 2.18 4.82
CA ILE A 61 9.66 2.02 5.18
C ILE A 61 8.83 3.04 4.40
N PHE A 62 9.30 4.29 4.27
CA PHE A 62 8.64 5.30 3.44
C PHE A 62 8.42 4.78 2.02
N ARG A 63 9.47 4.31 1.35
CA ARG A 63 9.43 3.79 -0.03
C ARG A 63 8.47 2.63 -0.23
N GLN A 64 8.16 1.88 0.83
CA GLN A 64 7.26 0.74 0.77
C GLN A 64 5.79 1.11 0.89
N PHE A 65 5.43 2.26 1.47
CA PHE A 65 4.04 2.56 1.83
C PHE A 65 3.53 3.93 1.36
N VAL A 66 4.41 4.90 1.10
CA VAL A 66 4.01 6.26 0.75
C VAL A 66 4.00 6.44 -0.76
N PRO A 67 2.88 6.86 -1.37
CA PRO A 67 2.79 7.06 -2.81
C PRO A 67 3.53 8.30 -3.27
N THR A 68 4.38 8.12 -4.29
CA THR A 68 5.20 9.19 -4.88
C THR A 68 4.87 9.37 -6.37
N GLN A 69 5.25 10.51 -6.94
CA GLN A 69 5.06 10.77 -8.37
C GLN A 69 5.77 9.74 -9.27
N GLU A 70 6.79 9.04 -8.76
CA GLU A 70 7.50 7.98 -9.49
C GLU A 70 6.57 6.84 -9.92
N GLU A 71 5.48 6.60 -9.20
CA GLU A 71 4.49 5.58 -9.57
C GLU A 71 3.76 5.88 -10.88
N MET A 72 3.75 7.15 -11.31
CA MET A 72 3.14 7.59 -12.56
C MET A 72 4.04 7.34 -13.77
N VAL A 73 5.32 6.97 -13.55
CA VAL A 73 6.27 6.65 -14.62
C VAL A 73 5.85 5.35 -15.29
N LYS A 74 5.20 5.49 -16.47
CA LYS A 74 4.82 4.35 -17.29
C LYS A 74 6.07 3.67 -17.85
N ARG A 75 6.16 2.35 -17.68
CA ARG A 75 7.16 1.52 -18.35
C ARG A 75 6.47 0.55 -19.31
N LYS A 76 7.16 0.21 -20.42
CA LYS A 76 6.59 -0.64 -21.49
C LYS A 76 6.25 -2.05 -21.02
N ASP A 77 6.93 -2.52 -19.99
CA ASP A 77 6.82 -3.83 -19.33
C ASP A 77 5.78 -3.85 -18.20
N LEU A 78 5.12 -2.73 -17.88
CA LEU A 78 4.14 -2.67 -16.81
C LEU A 78 2.81 -3.33 -17.23
N LEU A 79 2.53 -4.52 -16.67
CA LEU A 79 1.30 -5.27 -16.93
C LEU A 79 0.26 -5.05 -15.82
N SER A 80 -1.01 -4.92 -16.21
CA SER A 80 -2.13 -4.81 -15.25
C SER A 80 -2.48 -6.12 -14.53
N ASP A 81 -1.93 -7.24 -15.00
CA ASP A 81 -2.06 -8.56 -14.39
C ASP A 81 -0.74 -9.32 -14.61
N PRO A 82 0.31 -9.01 -13.82
CA PRO A 82 1.65 -9.54 -14.05
C PRO A 82 1.76 -11.05 -13.79
N VAL A 83 0.78 -11.65 -13.12
CA VAL A 83 0.76 -13.07 -12.76
C VAL A 83 -0.31 -13.87 -13.49
N ASP A 84 -1.03 -13.24 -14.43
CA ASP A 84 -2.12 -13.85 -15.21
C ASP A 84 -3.24 -14.43 -14.33
N ASP A 85 -3.47 -13.84 -13.14
CA ASP A 85 -4.46 -14.33 -12.16
C ASP A 85 -5.88 -14.29 -12.76
N LYS A 86 -6.16 -13.36 -13.69
CA LYS A 86 -7.48 -13.21 -14.33
C LYS A 86 -7.86 -14.45 -15.13
N LYS A 87 -6.92 -15.05 -15.88
CA LYS A 87 -7.18 -16.23 -16.73
C LYS A 87 -7.52 -17.49 -15.95
N PHE A 88 -6.94 -17.65 -14.76
CA PHE A 88 -7.12 -18.84 -13.93
C PHE A 88 -8.18 -18.68 -12.83
N ARG A 89 -8.89 -17.55 -12.83
CA ARG A 89 -9.95 -17.25 -11.86
C ARG A 89 -11.18 -18.11 -12.18
N LYS A 90 -11.61 -18.93 -11.21
CA LYS A 90 -12.80 -19.80 -11.32
C LYS A 90 -14.07 -19.11 -10.82
N THR A 91 -13.93 -18.27 -9.80
CA THR A 91 -14.99 -17.40 -9.26
C THR A 91 -14.38 -16.09 -8.76
N LYS A 92 -15.18 -15.14 -8.26
CA LYS A 92 -14.66 -13.89 -7.67
C LYS A 92 -13.61 -14.12 -6.56
N LYS A 93 -13.63 -15.27 -5.88
CA LYS A 93 -12.76 -15.58 -4.73
C LYS A 93 -11.88 -16.80 -4.91
N ILE A 94 -11.98 -17.54 -6.01
CA ILE A 94 -11.22 -18.79 -6.21
C ILE A 94 -10.32 -18.67 -7.45
N LEU A 95 -9.04 -18.94 -7.26
CA LEU A 95 -8.02 -19.01 -8.30
C LEU A 95 -7.45 -20.43 -8.34
N HIS A 96 -7.39 -21.06 -9.51
CA HIS A 96 -6.80 -22.39 -9.68
C HIS A 96 -5.89 -22.38 -10.91
N LYS A 97 -4.63 -21.97 -10.69
CA LYS A 97 -3.59 -21.84 -11.72
C LYS A 97 -2.73 -23.09 -11.88
N TYR A 98 -2.51 -23.83 -10.79
CA TYR A 98 -1.59 -24.96 -10.75
C TYR A 98 -2.32 -26.22 -10.31
N ALA A 99 -1.98 -27.36 -10.92
CA ALA A 99 -2.49 -28.64 -10.48
C ALA A 99 -2.17 -28.89 -9.00
N GLY A 100 -3.13 -29.48 -8.27
CA GLY A 100 -2.98 -29.85 -6.86
C GLY A 100 -3.07 -28.70 -5.86
N ARG A 101 -3.32 -27.44 -6.28
CA ARG A 101 -3.52 -26.31 -5.34
C ARG A 101 -4.45 -25.23 -5.89
N ALA A 102 -5.27 -24.68 -4.99
CA ALA A 102 -6.11 -23.51 -5.27
C ALA A 102 -5.84 -22.40 -4.24
N LEU A 103 -6.07 -21.16 -4.64
CA LEU A 103 -6.00 -19.99 -3.76
C LEU A 103 -7.42 -19.45 -3.54
N VAL A 104 -7.79 -19.29 -2.26
CA VAL A 104 -9.08 -18.73 -1.83
C VAL A 104 -8.86 -17.34 -1.25
N LEU A 105 -9.46 -16.33 -1.88
CA LEU A 105 -9.47 -14.94 -1.41
C LEU A 105 -10.57 -14.76 -0.37
N VAL A 106 -10.20 -14.88 0.91
CA VAL A 106 -11.14 -14.68 2.02
C VAL A 106 -11.48 -13.20 2.18
N THR A 107 -10.49 -12.31 2.04
CA THR A 107 -10.61 -10.85 2.15
C THR A 107 -9.67 -10.15 1.17
N SER A 108 -10.08 -8.97 0.71
CA SER A 108 -9.23 -8.01 -0.01
C SER A 108 -8.72 -6.88 0.90
N ALA A 109 -9.15 -6.87 2.17
CA ALA A 109 -8.72 -5.86 3.13
C ALA A 109 -7.28 -6.12 3.58
N CYS A 110 -6.44 -5.10 3.48
CA CYS A 110 -5.08 -5.12 4.01
C CYS A 110 -4.97 -4.15 5.19
N ALA A 111 -4.13 -4.47 6.18
CA ALA A 111 -3.86 -3.57 7.30
C ALA A 111 -3.04 -2.34 6.88
N MET A 112 -2.35 -2.44 5.75
CA MET A 112 -1.55 -1.38 5.14
C MET A 112 -1.48 -1.61 3.62
N HIS A 113 -1.19 -0.56 2.86
CA HIS A 113 -1.12 -0.60 1.39
C HIS A 113 0.34 -0.50 0.92
N CYS A 114 0.93 -1.64 0.58
CA CYS A 114 2.30 -1.69 0.05
C CYS A 114 2.36 -1.15 -1.38
N ARG A 115 3.30 -0.27 -1.68
CA ARG A 115 3.49 0.32 -3.03
C ARG A 115 3.94 -0.67 -4.08
N PHE A 116 4.55 -1.77 -3.65
CA PHE A 116 4.93 -2.92 -4.49
C PHE A 116 3.84 -4.01 -4.58
N CYS A 117 2.62 -3.75 -4.10
CA CYS A 117 1.53 -4.72 -4.21
C CYS A 117 1.18 -4.96 -5.68
N PHE A 118 1.18 -6.21 -6.15
CA PHE A 118 0.77 -6.56 -7.52
C PHE A 118 -0.75 -6.73 -7.68
N ARG A 119 -1.52 -6.56 -6.59
CA ARG A 119 -2.98 -6.74 -6.53
C ARG A 119 -3.74 -5.41 -6.34
N GLN A 120 -3.14 -4.30 -6.77
CA GLN A 120 -3.74 -2.96 -6.77
C GLN A 120 -4.92 -2.86 -7.74
#